data_AF-A0A7H0HFY4-F1
#
_entry.id   AF-A0A7H0HFY4-F1
#
_cell.length_a   1.000
_cell.length_b   1.000
_cell.length_c   1.000
_cell.angle_alpha   90.00
_cell.angle_beta   90.00
_cell.angle_gamma   90.00
#
_symmetry.space_group_name_H-M   'P 1'
#
loop_
_entity.id
_entity.type
_entity.pdbx_description
1 polymer ?
#
loop_
_entity_poly.entity_id
_entity_poly.type
_entity_poly.pdbx_seq_one_letter_code
_entity_poly.pdbx_strand_id
1 'polypeptide(L)'
;MPITFSFDVETNSVKDPNDRTRVQMAFLRLGWEHVGGSSWRYPAIDADHHSEDWFNHVVPALMYFRSMAEHAGWVVTRYSLDAHSAAVFRGGAPALGAPIKSSAALEMYAPGQKDGQADKLSEARLRKFIEDSATALD
;
A
#
# COMPACT_ATOMS: atom_id res chain seq x y z
N MET A 1 -10.59 -4.82 -11.73
CA MET A 1 -9.46 -4.72 -12.70
C MET A 1 -8.21 -4.43 -11.90
N PRO A 2 -6.99 -4.80 -12.33
CA PRO A 2 -5.83 -4.48 -11.52
C PRO A 2 -5.59 -2.97 -11.49
N ILE A 3 -5.31 -2.44 -10.31
CA ILE A 3 -4.72 -1.13 -10.09
C ILE A 3 -3.22 -1.29 -10.25
N THR A 4 -2.60 -0.41 -11.03
CA THR A 4 -1.14 -0.39 -11.22
C THR A 4 -0.59 0.95 -10.76
N PHE A 5 0.37 0.92 -9.84
CA PHE A 5 1.09 2.10 -9.39
C PHE A 5 2.56 1.98 -9.78
N SER A 6 3.11 3.01 -10.41
CA SER A 6 4.53 3.09 -10.72
C SER A 6 5.08 4.46 -10.36
N PHE A 7 6.36 4.53 -10.00
CA PHE A 7 7.01 5.78 -9.63
C PHE A 7 8.52 5.75 -9.88
N ASP A 8 9.10 6.90 -10.17
CA ASP A 8 10.56 7.09 -10.26
C ASP A 8 11.01 8.10 -9.23
N VAL A 9 12.05 7.75 -8.47
CA VAL A 9 12.69 8.61 -7.48
C VAL A 9 14.15 8.83 -7.86
N GLU A 10 14.60 10.08 -7.80
CA GLU A 10 16.00 10.40 -8.03
C GLU A 10 16.86 9.67 -6.99
N THR A 11 17.81 8.84 -7.44
CA THR A 11 18.63 8.01 -6.55
C THR A 11 19.39 8.83 -5.51
N ASN A 12 19.88 10.02 -5.89
CA ASN A 12 20.62 10.91 -4.99
C ASN A 12 19.76 11.53 -3.88
N SER A 13 18.43 11.55 -4.05
CA SER A 13 17.51 12.05 -3.02
C SER A 13 17.26 11.03 -1.90
N VAL A 14 17.60 9.76 -2.12
CA VAL A 14 17.37 8.68 -1.15
C VAL A 14 18.57 8.57 -0.22
N LYS A 15 18.39 9.03 1.03
CA LYS A 15 19.45 9.07 2.05
C LYS A 15 19.58 7.76 2.83
N ASP A 16 18.45 7.13 3.19
CA ASP A 16 18.43 5.82 3.85
C ASP A 16 17.93 4.75 2.86
N PRO A 17 18.77 3.76 2.49
CA PRO A 17 18.35 2.64 1.65
C PRO A 17 17.17 1.85 2.21
N ASN A 18 16.98 1.85 3.54
CA ASN A 18 15.87 1.14 4.18
C ASN A 18 14.51 1.83 3.93
N ASP A 19 14.46 3.11 3.57
CA ASP A 19 13.18 3.79 3.27
C ASP A 19 12.48 3.17 2.08
N ARG A 20 13.23 2.78 1.05
CA ARG A 20 12.70 2.02 -0.09
C ARG A 20 12.15 0.68 0.37
N THR A 21 12.92 -0.09 1.13
CA THR A 21 12.46 -1.36 1.70
C THR A 21 11.19 -1.18 2.55
N ARG A 22 11.06 -0.10 3.33
CA ARG A 22 9.85 0.19 4.10
C ARG A 22 8.62 0.38 3.20
N VAL A 23 8.74 1.13 2.11
CA VAL A 23 7.65 1.27 1.12
C VAL A 23 7.30 -0.08 0.50
N GLN A 24 8.30 -0.86 0.08
CA GLN A 24 8.07 -2.18 -0.50
C GLN A 24 7.33 -3.10 0.49
N MET A 25 7.73 -3.11 1.75
CA MET A 25 7.08 -3.90 2.80
C MET A 25 5.66 -3.41 3.08
N ALA A 26 5.39 -2.10 3.05
CA ALA A 26 4.04 -1.57 3.21
C ALA A 26 3.11 -2.07 2.09
N PHE A 27 3.57 -2.01 0.84
CA PHE A 27 2.82 -2.48 -0.32
C PHE A 27 2.52 -3.99 -0.21
N LEU A 28 3.54 -4.80 0.06
CA LEU A 28 3.39 -6.25 0.23
C LEU A 28 2.40 -6.59 1.36
N ARG A 29 2.51 -5.92 2.51
CA ARG A 29 1.61 -6.12 3.65
C ARG A 29 0.17 -5.71 3.37
N LEU A 30 -0.05 -4.80 2.42
CA LEU A 30 -1.37 -4.35 1.97
C LEU A 30 -1.82 -5.10 0.70
N GLY A 31 -1.21 -6.24 0.39
CA GLY A 31 -1.68 -7.15 -0.67
C GLY A 31 -1.28 -6.72 -2.09
N TRP A 32 -0.37 -5.76 -2.22
CA TRP A 32 0.18 -5.38 -3.51
C TRP A 32 1.28 -6.36 -3.93
N GLU A 33 1.33 -6.64 -5.22
CA GLU A 33 2.33 -7.46 -5.86
C GLU A 33 3.38 -6.60 -6.56
N HIS A 34 4.66 -6.96 -6.39
CA HIS A 34 5.76 -6.31 -7.08
C HIS A 34 5.91 -6.83 -8.51
N VAL A 35 5.71 -5.96 -9.50
CA VAL A 35 5.75 -6.30 -10.94
C VAL A 35 7.15 -6.15 -11.52
N GLY A 36 7.98 -5.30 -10.91
CA GLY A 36 9.36 -5.04 -11.35
C GLY A 36 9.72 -3.55 -11.24
N GLY A 37 11.01 -3.26 -11.03
CA GLY A 37 11.45 -1.88 -10.77
C GLY A 37 10.69 -1.25 -9.60
N SER A 38 10.04 -0.12 -9.85
CA SER A 38 9.17 0.59 -8.90
C SER A 38 7.68 0.45 -9.23
N SER A 39 7.30 -0.60 -9.97
CA SER A 39 5.92 -0.87 -10.39
C SER A 39 5.27 -1.94 -9.52
N TRP A 40 4.03 -1.65 -9.12
CA TRP A 40 3.23 -2.41 -8.19
C TRP A 40 1.82 -2.62 -8.74
N ARG A 41 1.23 -3.78 -8.46
CA ARG A 41 -0.11 -4.16 -8.90
C ARG A 41 -0.96 -4.56 -7.70
N TYR A 42 -2.24 -4.21 -7.72
CA TYR A 42 -3.22 -4.67 -6.75
C TYR A 42 -4.55 -5.03 -7.44
N PRO A 43 -5.26 -6.10 -7.03
CA PRO A 43 -4.79 -7.15 -6.14
C PRO A 43 -3.68 -7.99 -6.79
N ALA A 44 -2.95 -8.76 -5.98
CA ALA A 44 -2.01 -9.76 -6.49
C ALA A 44 -2.70 -10.79 -7.39
N ILE A 45 -1.98 -11.34 -8.38
CA ILE A 45 -2.54 -12.21 -9.42
C ILE A 45 -3.26 -13.44 -8.86
N ASP A 46 -2.72 -14.06 -7.81
CA ASP A 46 -3.27 -15.28 -7.19
C ASP A 46 -4.03 -15.00 -5.89
N ALA A 47 -4.40 -13.75 -5.61
CA ALA A 47 -5.20 -13.45 -4.42
C ALA A 47 -6.67 -13.87 -4.64
N ASP A 48 -7.27 -14.50 -3.63
CA ASP A 48 -8.73 -14.79 -3.55
C ASP A 48 -9.60 -13.51 -3.56
N HIS A 49 -8.98 -12.34 -3.68
CA HIS A 49 -9.61 -11.03 -3.60
C HIS A 49 -10.11 -10.62 -4.98
N HIS A 50 -11.33 -11.02 -5.30
CA HIS A 50 -11.94 -10.76 -6.61
C HIS A 50 -12.29 -9.29 -6.87
N SER A 51 -12.30 -8.43 -5.84
CA SER A 51 -12.65 -7.01 -5.96
C SER A 51 -11.61 -6.09 -5.32
N GLU A 52 -11.42 -4.92 -5.93
CA GLU A 52 -10.53 -3.90 -5.40
C GLU A 52 -11.05 -3.32 -4.09
N ASP A 53 -10.18 -3.22 -3.08
CA ASP A 53 -10.49 -2.63 -1.79
C ASP A 53 -9.71 -1.32 -1.63
N TRP A 54 -10.34 -0.24 -2.08
CA TRP A 54 -9.70 1.06 -2.10
C TRP A 54 -9.38 1.60 -0.71
N PHE A 55 -10.32 1.48 0.22
CA PHE A 55 -10.21 2.10 1.54
C PHE A 55 -9.33 1.29 2.50
N ASN A 56 -9.31 -0.04 2.38
CA ASN A 56 -8.53 -0.85 3.32
C ASN A 56 -7.12 -1.18 2.79
N HIS A 57 -6.87 -1.22 1.48
CA HIS A 57 -5.56 -1.66 0.96
C HIS A 57 -4.88 -0.66 0.02
N VAL A 58 -5.64 -0.03 -0.88
CA VAL A 58 -5.05 0.87 -1.89
C VAL A 58 -4.64 2.20 -1.28
N VAL A 59 -5.58 2.92 -0.67
CA VAL A 59 -5.35 4.24 -0.08
C VAL A 59 -4.28 4.17 1.02
N PRO A 60 -4.31 3.22 1.97
CA PRO A 60 -3.27 3.12 2.98
C PRO A 60 -1.85 2.93 2.42
N ALA A 61 -1.70 2.17 1.33
CA ALA A 61 -0.39 1.96 0.69
C ALA A 61 0.13 3.24 0.03
N LEU A 62 -0.75 3.93 -0.71
CA LEU A 62 -0.42 5.19 -1.37
C LEU A 62 -0.14 6.31 -0.36
N MET A 63 -0.89 6.35 0.75
CA MET A 63 -0.63 7.26 1.86
C MET A 63 0.74 6.98 2.50
N TYR A 64 1.07 5.72 2.75
CA TYR A 64 2.38 5.36 3.30
C TYR A 64 3.52 5.78 2.37
N PHE A 65 3.39 5.53 1.06
CA PHE A 65 4.36 6.00 0.06
C PHE A 65 4.53 7.51 0.10
N ARG A 66 3.42 8.27 0.03
CA ARG A 66 3.45 9.74 0.05
C ARG A 66 4.13 10.25 1.33
N SER A 67 3.74 9.72 2.49
CA SER A 67 4.30 10.12 3.78
C SER A 67 5.78 9.80 3.88
N MET A 68 6.23 8.66 3.35
CA MET A 68 7.65 8.31 3.30
C MET A 68 8.43 9.27 2.39
N ALA A 69 7.91 9.54 1.19
CA ALA A 69 8.54 10.45 0.24
C ALA A 69 8.70 11.86 0.82
N GLU A 70 7.66 12.35 1.50
CA GLU A 70 7.68 13.65 2.18
C GLU A 70 8.67 13.66 3.36
N HIS A 71 8.57 12.67 4.26
CA HIS A 71 9.42 12.56 5.44
C HIS A 71 10.91 12.42 5.10
N ALA A 72 11.24 11.57 4.13
CA ALA A 72 12.61 11.32 3.72
C ALA A 72 13.17 12.37 2.74
N GLY A 73 12.32 13.29 2.25
CA GLY A 73 12.71 14.32 1.28
C GLY A 73 13.05 13.75 -0.09
N TRP A 74 12.34 12.72 -0.53
CA TRP A 74 12.55 12.11 -1.84
C TRP A 74 12.10 13.03 -2.97
N VAL A 75 12.89 13.07 -4.04
CA VAL A 75 12.52 13.74 -5.29
C VAL A 75 11.83 12.72 -6.19
N VAL A 76 10.50 12.67 -6.14
CA VAL A 76 9.67 11.85 -7.03
C VAL A 76 9.56 12.56 -8.38
N THR A 77 10.23 12.03 -9.39
CA THR A 77 10.32 12.66 -10.73
C THR A 77 9.17 12.28 -11.65
N ARG A 78 8.63 11.07 -11.49
CA ARG A 78 7.47 10.56 -12.24
C ARG A 78 6.66 9.65 -11.34
N TYR A 79 5.36 9.62 -11.55
CA TYR A 79 4.49 8.56 -11.03
C TYR A 79 3.30 8.36 -11.95
N SER A 80 2.72 7.16 -11.92
CA SER A 80 1.46 6.84 -12.57
C SER A 80 0.61 5.98 -11.65
N LEU A 81 -0.69 6.25 -11.62
CA LEU A 81 -1.69 5.36 -11.02
C LEU A 81 -2.71 5.06 -12.10
N ASP A 82 -2.71 3.83 -12.59
CA ASP A 82 -3.68 3.34 -13.55
C ASP A 82 -4.71 2.49 -12.82
N ALA A 83 -5.97 2.86 -12.94
CA ALA A 83 -7.10 2.15 -12.37
C ALA A 83 -8.29 2.26 -13.32
N HIS A 84 -8.83 1.11 -13.70
CA HIS A 84 -10.01 1.01 -14.56
C HIS A 84 -11.15 0.35 -13.78
N SER A 85 -11.65 1.04 -12.75
CA SER A 85 -12.52 0.41 -11.77
C SER A 85 -13.43 1.37 -11.02
N ALA A 86 -14.44 0.78 -10.38
CA ALA A 86 -15.28 1.43 -9.39
C ALA A 86 -15.35 0.53 -8.15
N ALA A 87 -14.97 1.06 -6.99
CA ALA A 87 -15.19 0.42 -5.71
C ALA A 87 -16.46 0.96 -5.08
N VAL A 88 -17.32 0.05 -4.62
CA VAL A 88 -18.60 0.39 -4.00
C VAL A 88 -18.75 -0.43 -2.73
N PHE A 89 -19.11 0.24 -1.64
CA PHE A 89 -19.65 -0.42 -0.46
C PHE A 89 -21.16 -0.22 -0.39
N ARG A 90 -21.91 -1.30 -0.23
CA ARG A 90 -23.34 -1.30 0.10
C ARG A 90 -23.55 -2.24 1.28
N GLY A 91 -23.85 -1.69 2.45
CA GLY A 91 -24.10 -2.48 3.67
C GLY A 91 -25.48 -3.14 3.75
N GLY A 92 -26.40 -2.81 2.84
CA GLY A 92 -27.74 -3.42 2.75
C GLY A 92 -27.79 -4.61 1.78
N ALA A 93 -28.86 -5.41 1.81
CA ALA A 93 -28.99 -6.59 0.95
C ALA A 93 -29.31 -6.24 -0.53
N PRO A 94 -28.59 -6.80 -1.52
CA PRO A 94 -27.37 -7.61 -1.39
C PRO A 94 -26.15 -6.74 -1.04
N ALA A 95 -25.34 -7.22 -0.09
CA ALA A 95 -24.14 -6.51 0.31
C ALA A 95 -23.10 -6.55 -0.81
N LEU A 96 -22.42 -5.42 -1.03
CA LEU A 96 -21.38 -5.28 -2.05
C LEU A 96 -20.16 -4.58 -1.45
N GLY A 97 -18.97 -5.06 -1.82
CA GLY A 97 -17.69 -4.52 -1.35
C GLY A 97 -17.41 -4.78 0.13
N ALA A 98 -16.25 -4.30 0.58
CA ALA A 98 -15.83 -4.37 1.97
C ALA A 98 -16.17 -3.07 2.71
N PRO A 99 -16.64 -3.12 3.98
CA PRO A 99 -16.74 -1.93 4.81
C PRO A 99 -15.33 -1.38 5.09
N ILE A 100 -15.26 -0.10 5.47
CA ILE A 100 -14.03 0.49 6.00
C ILE A 100 -13.74 -0.18 7.34
N LYS A 101 -12.53 -0.73 7.49
CA LYS A 101 -12.06 -1.43 8.70
C LYS A 101 -11.16 -0.51 9.52
N SER A 102 -11.13 -0.73 10.84
CA SER A 102 -10.13 -0.12 11.70
C SER A 102 -8.73 -0.66 11.40
N SER A 103 -7.69 0.07 11.79
CA SER A 103 -6.29 -0.36 11.60
C SER A 103 -6.01 -1.75 12.20
N ALA A 104 -6.68 -2.12 13.30
CA ALA A 104 -6.54 -3.41 13.97
C ALA A 104 -7.27 -4.56 13.25
N ALA A 105 -8.38 -4.27 12.56
CA ALA A 105 -9.18 -5.26 11.85
C ALA A 105 -8.78 -5.44 10.37
N LEU A 106 -7.86 -4.60 9.90
CA LEU A 106 -7.33 -4.63 8.54
C LEU A 106 -6.56 -5.93 8.29
N GLU A 107 -6.88 -6.61 7.20
CA GLU A 107 -6.16 -7.81 6.81
C GLU A 107 -4.76 -7.41 6.32
N MET A 108 -3.73 -8.05 6.86
CA MET A 108 -2.36 -7.80 6.44
C MET A 108 -1.72 -9.09 5.99
N TYR A 109 -1.01 -9.01 4.89
CA TYR A 109 -0.35 -10.15 4.28
C TYR A 109 1.06 -10.27 4.83
N ALA A 110 1.53 -11.50 4.98
CA ALA A 110 2.94 -11.72 5.18
C ALA A 110 3.68 -11.19 3.95
N PRO A 111 4.70 -10.32 4.10
CA PRO A 111 5.57 -10.03 2.98
C PRO A 111 6.19 -11.36 2.56
N GLY A 112 5.83 -11.87 1.38
CA GLY A 112 6.37 -13.14 0.89
C GLY A 112 7.89 -13.13 0.99
N GLN A 113 8.51 -14.31 1.14
CA GLN A 113 9.97 -14.42 1.17
C GLN A 113 10.59 -14.07 -0.19
N LYS A 114 10.59 -12.78 -0.58
CA LYS A 114 11.43 -12.28 -1.67
C LYS A 114 12.76 -11.85 -1.05
N ASP A 115 13.75 -12.72 -1.26
CA ASP A 115 15.19 -12.43 -1.16
C ASP A 115 15.71 -11.85 0.16
N GLY A 116 15.40 -12.49 1.29
CA GLY A 116 16.12 -12.24 2.55
C GLY A 116 16.10 -10.79 3.05
N GLN A 117 15.22 -9.94 2.51
CA GLN A 117 15.08 -8.56 2.97
C GLN A 117 14.44 -8.60 4.36
N ALA A 118 15.26 -8.33 5.36
CA ALA A 118 14.80 -8.21 6.74
C ALA A 118 13.61 -7.24 6.80
N ASP A 119 12.57 -7.60 7.54
CA ASP A 119 11.35 -6.81 7.75
C ASP A 119 11.68 -5.42 8.32
N LYS A 120 11.95 -4.44 7.45
CA LYS A 120 12.30 -3.06 7.85
C LYS A 120 11.07 -2.23 8.26
N LEU A 121 9.87 -2.81 8.09
CA LEU A 121 8.59 -2.26 8.51
C LEU A 121 7.71 -3.36 9.10
N SER A 122 7.74 -3.49 10.43
CA SER A 122 6.87 -4.43 11.12
C SER A 122 5.39 -4.10 10.91
N GLU A 123 4.56 -5.15 10.94
CA GLU A 123 3.11 -5.03 10.86
C GLU A 123 2.55 -4.02 11.88
N ALA A 124 3.00 -4.12 13.13
CA ALA A 124 2.57 -3.24 14.21
C ALA A 124 2.85 -1.76 13.91
N ARG A 125 3.98 -1.44 13.26
CA ARG A 125 4.30 -0.05 12.87
C ARG A 125 3.40 0.43 11.73
N LEU A 126 3.11 -0.43 10.75
CA LEU A 126 2.19 -0.08 9.68
C LEU A 126 0.76 0.14 10.20
N ARG A 127 0.26 -0.75 11.07
CA ARG A 127 -1.04 -0.57 11.74
C ARG A 127 -1.10 0.75 12.51
N LYS A 128 -0.05 1.04 13.29
CA LYS A 128 0.04 2.31 14.02
C LYS A 128 0.01 3.52 13.08
N PHE A 129 0.71 3.49 11.95
CA PHE A 129 0.66 4.57 10.97
C PHE A 129 -0.76 4.81 10.41
N ILE A 130 -1.48 3.72 10.11
CA ILE A 130 -2.86 3.81 9.60
C ILE A 130 -3.80 4.37 10.69
N GLU A 131 -3.62 3.94 11.94
CA GLU A 131 -4.37 4.45 13.10
C GLU A 131 -4.11 5.94 13.34
N ASP A 132 -2.84 6.34 13.36
CA ASP A 132 -2.43 7.73 13.55
C ASP A 132 -2.96 8.62 12.41
N SER A 133 -3.06 8.09 11.19
CA SER A 133 -3.65 8.81 10.06
C SER A 133 -5.16 9.00 10.20
N ALA A 134 -5.87 8.03 10.78
CA ALA A 134 -7.30 8.11 11.00
C ALA A 134 -7.67 9.10 12.12
N THR A 135 -6.81 9.19 13.15
CA THR A 135 -7.03 10.06 14.33
C THR A 135 -6.40 11.45 14.18
N ALA A 136 -5.67 11.73 13.10
CA ALA A 136 -5.04 13.04 12.86
C ALA A 136 -6.02 14.22 12.67
N LEU A 137 -7.31 13.95 12.60
CA LEU A 137 -8.36 14.96 12.43
C LEU A 137 -9.06 15.35 13.75
N ASP A 138 -8.74 14.65 14.84
CA ASP A 138 -9.22 14.94 16.20
C ASP A 138 -8.30 15.93 16.93
#